data_AF-A0A2D5A8T4-F1
#
_entry.id   AF-A0A2D5A8T4-F1
#
_cell.length_a   1.000
_cell.length_b   1.000
_cell.length_c   1.000
_cell.angle_alpha   90.00
_cell.angle_beta   90.00
_cell.angle_gamma   90.00
#
_symmetry.space_group_name_H-M   'P 1'
#
loop_
_entity.id
_entity.type
_entity.pdbx_description
1 polymer ?
#
loop_
_entity_poly.entity_id
_entity_poly.type
_entity_poly.pdbx_seq_one_letter_code
_entity_poly.pdbx_strand_id
1 'polypeptide(L)'
;WFEFDLDGPNDLPPAFFFGPSKIQTDLSAEYGVKEVGVNARRITRTLDLESGLADGLMRTADFLDHLDGLGVKTEVFQTGLMFSRPDTPIRLCFKPLNEAESRVLLARLGLEHMAGRCEAIFAAAESCETRTAICVDVTPEGVSDRVGLELHTLPRTPDSTTQKVRALVSRLQTMGALDAERSRAFLESEGWDELSGKGGCNRRINHVKCVVRPKGPVETKGYLAFSRVKRPRN
;
A
#
# COMPACT_ATOMS: atom_id res chain seq x y z
N TRP A 1 -11.79 4.29 -3.41
CA TRP A 1 -11.72 3.82 -4.81
C TRP A 1 -11.88 2.31 -4.82
N PHE A 2 -12.22 1.72 -5.97
CA PHE A 2 -12.50 0.28 -6.09
C PHE A 2 -11.41 -0.42 -6.89
N GLU A 3 -11.00 -1.63 -6.47
CA GLU A 3 -10.05 -2.50 -7.18
C GLU A 3 -10.78 -3.79 -7.57
N PHE A 4 -10.78 -4.12 -8.86
CA PHE A 4 -11.37 -5.35 -9.39
C PHE A 4 -10.25 -6.36 -9.65
N ASP A 5 -10.35 -7.53 -9.03
CA ASP A 5 -9.50 -8.67 -9.37
C ASP A 5 -10.10 -9.36 -10.60
N LEU A 6 -9.46 -9.18 -11.76
CA LEU A 6 -9.95 -9.67 -13.06
C LEU A 6 -9.60 -11.13 -13.34
N ASP A 7 -8.84 -11.76 -12.45
CA ASP A 7 -8.37 -13.15 -12.50
C ASP A 7 -9.08 -14.07 -11.49
N GLY A 8 -10.14 -13.58 -10.85
CA GLY A 8 -10.96 -14.32 -9.88
C GLY A 8 -12.32 -14.80 -10.42
N PRO A 9 -13.09 -15.56 -9.63
CA PRO A 9 -14.46 -15.95 -9.99
C PRO A 9 -15.35 -14.72 -10.20
N ASN A 10 -16.28 -14.82 -11.17
CA ASN A 10 -17.02 -13.69 -11.75
C ASN A 10 -17.96 -12.93 -10.79
N ASP A 11 -18.17 -13.39 -9.56
CA ASP A 11 -19.23 -12.89 -8.65
C ASP A 11 -18.72 -12.27 -7.34
N LEU A 12 -17.42 -11.95 -7.21
CA LEU A 12 -16.90 -11.29 -6.02
C LEU A 12 -17.01 -9.75 -6.12
N PRO A 13 -17.43 -9.04 -5.06
CA PRO A 13 -17.40 -7.59 -5.04
C PRO A 13 -15.96 -7.07 -5.19
N PRO A 14 -15.76 -5.89 -5.82
CA PRO A 14 -14.45 -5.28 -5.88
C PRO A 14 -13.95 -4.91 -4.48
N ALA A 15 -12.64 -4.97 -4.25
CA ALA A 15 -12.07 -4.44 -3.04
C ALA A 15 -12.35 -2.93 -2.93
N PHE A 16 -12.80 -2.49 -1.76
CA PHE A 16 -13.21 -1.11 -1.51
C PHE A 16 -12.19 -0.38 -0.63
N PHE A 17 -11.54 0.64 -1.19
CA PHE A 17 -10.53 1.43 -0.49
C PHE A 17 -11.06 2.79 -0.03
N PHE A 18 -10.77 3.13 1.22
CA PHE A 18 -11.05 4.42 1.84
C PHE A 18 -9.89 4.83 2.74
N GLY A 19 -9.92 6.04 3.29
CA GLY A 19 -8.85 6.56 4.14
C GLY A 19 -9.14 8.00 4.55
N PRO A 20 -8.24 8.63 5.32
CA PRO A 20 -8.40 10.02 5.73
C PRO A 20 -8.55 10.92 4.51
N SER A 21 -9.58 11.76 4.53
CA SER A 21 -9.86 12.68 3.43
C SER A 21 -8.81 13.78 3.37
N LYS A 22 -8.37 14.13 2.16
CA LYS A 22 -7.56 15.35 1.93
C LYS A 22 -8.29 16.65 2.31
N ILE A 23 -9.59 16.58 2.61
CA ILE A 23 -10.41 17.71 3.07
C ILE A 23 -10.32 17.86 4.60
N GLN A 24 -10.00 16.78 5.32
CA GLN A 24 -9.87 16.73 6.79
C GLN A 24 -8.43 16.37 7.16
N THR A 25 -7.48 17.22 6.75
CA THR A 25 -6.05 16.97 6.95
C THR A 25 -5.64 17.00 8.42
N ASP A 26 -6.35 17.77 9.24
CA ASP A 26 -6.18 17.88 10.69
C ASP A 26 -6.39 16.53 11.40
N LEU A 27 -7.34 15.73 10.93
CA LEU A 27 -7.63 14.40 11.49
C LEU A 27 -6.80 13.28 10.85
N SER A 28 -6.02 13.57 9.80
CA SER A 28 -5.26 12.54 9.09
C SER A 28 -4.12 11.94 9.92
N ALA A 29 -3.53 12.74 10.81
CA ALA A 29 -2.50 12.28 11.75
C ALA A 29 -3.05 11.43 12.90
N GLU A 30 -4.37 11.47 13.11
CA GLU A 30 -5.06 10.72 14.15
C GLU A 30 -5.71 9.45 13.60
N TYR A 31 -5.75 9.28 12.28
CA TYR A 31 -6.36 8.10 11.66
C TYR A 31 -5.44 6.89 11.81
N GLY A 32 -5.72 6.05 12.79
CA GLY A 32 -5.00 4.82 13.09
C GLY A 32 -5.89 3.58 13.04
N VAL A 33 -5.40 2.49 13.63
CA VAL A 33 -6.08 1.18 13.63
C VAL A 33 -7.48 1.24 14.26
N LYS A 34 -7.65 2.04 15.31
CA LYS A 34 -8.92 2.26 15.99
C LYS A 34 -9.97 2.88 15.07
N GLU A 35 -9.61 3.96 14.37
CA GLU A 35 -10.49 4.67 13.44
C GLU A 35 -10.88 3.77 12.27
N VAL A 36 -9.97 2.90 11.83
CA VAL A 36 -10.28 1.85 10.86
C VAL A 36 -11.37 0.91 11.37
N GLY A 37 -11.24 0.40 12.60
CA GLY A 37 -12.24 -0.47 13.22
C GLY A 37 -13.62 0.18 13.32
N VAL A 38 -13.69 1.46 13.72
CA VAL A 38 -14.94 2.23 13.76
C VAL A 38 -15.57 2.34 12.36
N ASN A 39 -14.78 2.68 11.34
CA ASN A 39 -15.29 2.84 9.98
C ASN A 39 -15.69 1.51 9.35
N ALA A 40 -14.96 0.43 9.59
CA ALA A 40 -15.32 -0.91 9.14
C ALA A 40 -16.69 -1.32 9.66
N ARG A 41 -16.97 -1.12 10.96
CA ARG A 41 -18.29 -1.38 11.55
C ARG A 41 -19.38 -0.51 10.93
N ARG A 42 -19.11 0.78 10.72
CA ARG A 42 -20.07 1.70 10.10
C ARG A 42 -20.42 1.27 8.69
N ILE A 43 -19.43 0.94 7.87
CA ILE A 43 -19.62 0.47 6.49
C ILE A 43 -20.40 -0.84 6.50
N THR A 44 -19.98 -1.82 7.31
CA THR A 44 -20.63 -3.13 7.42
C THR A 44 -22.11 -3.02 7.79
N ARG A 45 -22.49 -2.11 8.70
CA ARG A 45 -23.90 -1.89 9.07
C ARG A 45 -24.71 -1.12 8.01
N THR A 46 -24.03 -0.36 7.16
CA THR A 46 -24.67 0.48 6.13
C THR A 46 -24.88 -0.31 4.85
N LEU A 47 -23.99 -1.24 4.56
CA LEU A 47 -24.09 -2.14 3.41
C LEU A 47 -24.98 -3.33 3.77
N ASP A 48 -25.94 -3.65 2.91
CA ASP A 48 -26.77 -4.85 3.03
C ASP A 48 -25.95 -6.08 2.55
N LEU A 49 -24.97 -6.47 3.37
CA LEU A 49 -24.06 -7.57 3.07
C LEU A 49 -24.66 -8.92 3.47
N GLU A 50 -24.23 -9.98 2.78
CA GLU A 50 -24.50 -11.36 3.20
C GLU A 50 -23.99 -11.58 4.64
N SER A 51 -24.77 -12.34 5.42
CA SER A 51 -24.57 -12.51 6.87
C SER A 51 -23.16 -12.94 7.28
N GLY A 52 -22.58 -13.94 6.62
CA GLY A 52 -21.24 -14.43 6.93
C GLY A 52 -20.15 -13.39 6.69
N LEU A 53 -20.29 -12.63 5.59
CA LEU A 53 -19.41 -11.51 5.27
C LEU A 53 -19.51 -10.38 6.31
N ALA A 54 -20.73 -9.99 6.70
CA ALA A 54 -20.95 -8.97 7.72
C ALA A 54 -20.33 -9.39 9.06
N ASP A 55 -20.56 -10.62 9.49
CA ASP A 55 -20.00 -11.15 10.74
C ASP A 55 -18.46 -11.21 10.70
N GLY A 56 -17.88 -11.62 9.57
CA GLY A 56 -16.43 -11.64 9.37
C GLY A 56 -15.79 -10.26 9.51
N LEU A 57 -16.38 -9.23 8.88
CA LEU A 57 -15.91 -7.85 8.97
C LEU A 57 -16.06 -7.29 10.39
N MET A 58 -17.16 -7.60 11.09
CA MET A 58 -17.37 -7.19 12.48
C MET A 58 -16.32 -7.80 13.40
N ARG A 59 -16.06 -9.12 13.29
CA ARG A 59 -15.00 -9.78 14.08
C ARG A 59 -13.61 -9.26 13.74
N THR A 60 -13.35 -8.94 12.48
CA THR A 60 -12.07 -8.31 12.08
C THR A 60 -11.93 -6.94 12.74
N ALA A 61 -13.00 -6.14 12.77
CA ALA A 61 -13.00 -4.85 13.46
C ALA A 61 -12.76 -4.99 14.98
N ASP A 62 -13.27 -6.05 15.61
CA ASP A 62 -12.97 -6.36 17.01
C ASP A 62 -11.48 -6.72 17.21
N PHE A 63 -10.87 -7.45 16.27
CA PHE A 63 -9.43 -7.71 16.31
C PHE A 63 -8.59 -6.43 16.14
N LEU A 64 -9.06 -5.45 15.35
CA LEU A 64 -8.39 -4.15 15.24
C LEU A 64 -8.36 -3.39 16.58
N ASP A 65 -9.39 -3.50 17.42
CA ASP A 65 -9.38 -2.91 18.76
C ASP A 65 -8.31 -3.58 19.65
N HIS A 66 -8.10 -4.89 19.49
CA HIS A 66 -7.00 -5.59 20.16
C HIS A 66 -5.63 -5.05 19.71
N LEU A 67 -5.40 -4.88 18.40
CA LEU A 67 -4.16 -4.28 17.89
C LEU A 67 -3.94 -2.84 18.40
N ASP A 68 -5.00 -2.04 18.52
CA ASP A 68 -4.89 -0.71 19.14
C ASP A 68 -4.46 -0.79 20.61
N GLY A 69 -5.01 -1.76 21.35
CA GLY A 69 -4.63 -2.07 22.74
C GLY A 69 -3.17 -2.51 22.90
N LEU A 70 -2.58 -3.13 21.87
CA LEU A 70 -1.15 -3.48 21.81
C LEU A 70 -0.24 -2.28 21.44
N GLY A 71 -0.80 -1.08 21.26
CA GLY A 71 -0.02 0.13 21.01
C GLY A 71 0.40 0.33 19.55
N VAL A 72 -0.31 -0.26 18.59
CA VAL A 72 -0.15 0.06 17.16
C VAL A 72 -0.72 1.45 16.87
N LYS A 73 0.07 2.50 17.17
CA LYS A 73 -0.32 3.92 17.01
C LYS A 73 0.15 4.57 15.70
N THR A 74 0.64 3.78 14.76
CA THR A 74 1.08 4.31 13.46
C THR A 74 -0.12 4.70 12.63
N GLU A 75 -0.07 5.89 12.04
CA GLU A 75 -1.07 6.41 11.09
C GLU A 75 -1.29 5.44 9.91
N VAL A 76 -2.56 5.25 9.57
CA VAL A 76 -3.03 4.49 8.41
C VAL A 76 -3.48 5.49 7.34
N PHE A 77 -2.81 5.53 6.19
CA PHE A 77 -3.20 6.47 5.13
C PHE A 77 -4.26 5.88 4.19
N GLN A 78 -4.43 4.55 4.20
CA GLN A 78 -5.41 3.87 3.38
C GLN A 78 -5.85 2.55 4.02
N THR A 79 -7.13 2.26 3.90
CA THR A 79 -7.80 1.03 4.32
C THR A 79 -8.46 0.40 3.11
N GLY A 80 -8.42 -0.94 3.00
CA GLY A 80 -9.15 -1.69 2.00
C GLY A 80 -10.05 -2.76 2.62
N LEU A 81 -11.32 -2.84 2.23
CA LEU A 81 -12.14 -4.02 2.47
C LEU A 81 -11.93 -4.96 1.28
N MET A 82 -11.26 -6.10 1.49
CA MET A 82 -10.77 -6.94 0.41
C MET A 82 -11.77 -8.06 0.05
N PHE A 83 -12.97 -7.67 -0.40
CA PHE A 83 -14.08 -8.59 -0.72
C PHE A 83 -13.73 -9.69 -1.73
N SER A 84 -12.74 -9.45 -2.59
CA SER A 84 -12.26 -10.39 -3.60
C SER A 84 -11.33 -11.49 -3.07
N ARG A 85 -11.00 -11.48 -1.77
CA ARG A 85 -10.04 -12.41 -1.17
C ARG A 85 -10.71 -13.40 -0.22
N PRO A 86 -10.13 -14.60 -0.04
CA PRO A 86 -10.53 -15.50 1.03
C PRO A 86 -10.55 -14.76 2.38
N ASP A 87 -11.57 -15.03 3.18
CA ASP A 87 -11.79 -14.46 4.52
C ASP A 87 -12.03 -12.94 4.57
N THR A 88 -12.13 -12.29 3.40
CA THR A 88 -12.43 -10.85 3.24
C THR A 88 -11.69 -9.94 4.24
N PRO A 89 -10.34 -9.96 4.23
CA PRO A 89 -9.57 -9.22 5.21
C PRO A 89 -9.78 -7.71 5.09
N ILE A 90 -9.53 -7.02 6.19
CA ILE A 90 -9.35 -5.57 6.20
C ILE A 90 -7.86 -5.29 5.99
N ARG A 91 -7.52 -4.66 4.86
CA ARG A 91 -6.17 -4.18 4.57
C ARG A 91 -5.90 -2.86 5.29
N LEU A 92 -4.78 -2.82 6.01
CA LEU A 92 -4.21 -1.60 6.58
C LEU A 92 -2.98 -1.19 5.77
N CYS A 93 -2.93 0.04 5.29
CA CYS A 93 -1.73 0.64 4.69
C CYS A 93 -1.23 1.78 5.60
N PHE A 94 -0.15 1.51 6.33
CA PHE A 94 0.47 2.45 7.27
C PHE A 94 1.32 3.48 6.53
N LYS A 95 1.43 4.69 7.08
CA LYS A 95 2.25 5.75 6.48
C LYS A 95 3.69 5.30 6.20
N PRO A 96 4.39 5.90 5.23
CA PRO A 96 5.79 5.59 4.98
C PRO A 96 6.68 5.90 6.19
N LEU A 97 7.50 4.93 6.60
CA LEU A 97 8.39 4.96 7.75
C LEU A 97 9.86 4.78 7.34
N ASN A 98 10.82 5.11 8.22
CA ASN A 98 12.20 4.60 8.05
C ASN A 98 12.31 3.11 8.41
N GLU A 99 13.47 2.52 8.16
CA GLU A 99 13.76 1.13 8.50
C GLU A 99 13.48 0.79 9.98
N ALA A 100 13.99 1.57 10.93
CA ALA A 100 13.86 1.26 12.36
C ALA A 100 12.39 1.27 12.81
N GLU A 101 11.64 2.29 12.40
CA GLU A 101 10.20 2.40 12.64
C GLU A 101 9.42 1.25 11.97
N SER A 102 9.83 0.84 10.76
CA SER A 102 9.21 -0.28 10.03
C SER A 102 9.36 -1.59 10.78
N ARG A 103 10.56 -1.86 11.33
CA ARG A 103 10.81 -3.06 12.16
C ARG A 103 9.98 -3.07 13.44
N VAL A 104 9.90 -1.92 14.12
CA VAL A 104 9.05 -1.76 15.31
C VAL A 104 7.58 -2.01 14.98
N LEU A 105 7.10 -1.50 13.85
CA LEU A 105 5.73 -1.74 13.41
C LEU A 105 5.46 -3.22 13.12
N LEU A 106 6.38 -3.93 12.43
CA LEU A 106 6.24 -5.38 12.21
C LEU A 106 6.14 -6.15 13.53
N ALA A 107 6.99 -5.85 14.51
CA ALA A 107 6.92 -6.49 15.81
C ALA A 107 5.57 -6.24 16.52
N ARG A 108 5.07 -5.00 16.50
CA ARG A 108 3.76 -4.65 17.09
C ARG A 108 2.58 -5.31 16.39
N LEU A 109 2.73 -5.64 15.11
CA LEU A 109 1.74 -6.41 14.33
C LEU A 109 1.86 -7.92 14.55
N GLY A 110 2.78 -8.40 15.40
CA GLY A 110 3.05 -9.83 15.58
C GLY A 110 3.81 -10.48 14.41
N LEU A 111 4.47 -9.67 13.58
CA LEU A 111 5.18 -10.09 12.36
C LEU A 111 6.71 -9.99 12.50
N GLU A 112 7.25 -10.09 13.71
CA GLU A 112 8.69 -10.00 13.96
C GLU A 112 9.48 -11.07 13.19
N HIS A 113 8.92 -12.28 13.04
CA HIS A 113 9.53 -13.36 12.25
C HIS A 113 9.69 -13.01 10.77
N MET A 114 8.91 -12.05 10.25
CA MET A 114 9.02 -11.57 8.87
C MET A 114 10.11 -10.50 8.70
N ALA A 115 10.65 -9.92 9.78
CA ALA A 115 11.61 -8.82 9.69
C ALA A 115 12.86 -9.19 8.88
N GLY A 116 13.43 -10.39 9.10
CA GLY A 116 14.60 -10.86 8.34
C GLY A 116 14.33 -11.07 6.84
N ARG A 117 13.09 -11.41 6.47
CA ARG A 117 12.68 -11.54 5.06
C ARG A 117 12.52 -10.17 4.38
N CYS A 118 12.19 -9.13 5.14
CA CYS A 118 12.01 -7.76 4.64
C CYS A 118 13.32 -6.94 4.66
N GLU A 119 14.34 -7.39 5.39
CA GLU A 119 15.57 -6.64 5.66
C GLU A 119 16.28 -6.12 4.41
N ALA A 120 16.47 -6.96 3.39
CA ALA A 120 17.13 -6.54 2.15
C ALA A 120 16.35 -5.42 1.43
N ILE A 121 15.01 -5.43 1.51
CA ILE A 121 14.15 -4.41 0.90
C ILE A 121 14.22 -3.12 1.73
N PHE A 122 14.20 -3.20 3.06
CA PHE A 122 14.38 -2.03 3.92
C PHE A 122 15.74 -1.37 3.69
N ALA A 123 16.82 -2.15 3.62
CA ALA A 123 18.15 -1.64 3.34
C ALA A 123 18.25 -0.98 1.95
N ALA A 124 17.63 -1.58 0.93
CA ALA A 124 17.55 -0.98 -0.40
C ALA A 124 16.78 0.35 -0.37
N ALA A 125 15.66 0.40 0.35
CA ALA A 125 14.84 1.58 0.49
C ALA A 125 15.60 2.72 1.20
N GLU A 126 16.26 2.43 2.31
CA GLU A 126 17.04 3.40 3.10
C GLU A 126 18.23 3.93 2.28
N SER A 127 18.96 3.05 1.60
CA SER A 127 20.11 3.44 0.76
C SER A 127 19.75 4.35 -0.43
N CYS A 128 18.47 4.35 -0.82
CA CYS A 128 17.93 5.18 -1.90
C CYS A 128 17.12 6.38 -1.36
N GLU A 129 17.20 6.64 -0.05
CA GLU A 129 16.48 7.71 0.64
C GLU A 129 14.96 7.66 0.40
N THR A 130 14.41 6.46 0.38
CA THR A 130 12.97 6.21 0.28
C THR A 130 12.41 5.79 1.62
N ARG A 131 11.10 5.93 1.80
CA ARG A 131 10.38 5.52 3.00
C ARG A 131 9.46 4.35 2.66
N THR A 132 9.25 3.46 3.64
CA THR A 132 8.48 2.23 3.43
C THR A 132 7.13 2.32 4.13
N ALA A 133 6.06 2.31 3.34
CA ALA A 133 4.72 2.06 3.85
C ALA A 133 4.49 0.55 3.97
N ILE A 134 4.00 0.10 5.13
CA ILE A 134 3.69 -1.31 5.38
C ILE A 134 2.21 -1.54 5.13
N CYS A 135 1.89 -2.52 4.30
CA CYS A 135 0.53 -2.89 3.93
C CYS A 135 0.26 -4.33 4.32
N VAL A 136 -0.65 -4.57 5.28
CA VAL A 136 -0.99 -5.90 5.80
C VAL A 136 -2.48 -6.16 5.71
N ASP A 137 -2.84 -7.43 5.55
CA ASP A 137 -4.21 -7.90 5.59
C ASP A 137 -4.49 -8.43 7.01
N VAL A 138 -5.61 -8.02 7.59
CA VAL A 138 -6.05 -8.42 8.93
C VAL A 138 -7.35 -9.20 8.82
N THR A 139 -7.43 -10.34 9.50
CA THR A 139 -8.63 -11.16 9.65
C THR A 139 -8.96 -11.30 11.15
N PRO A 140 -10.08 -11.95 11.52
CA PRO A 140 -10.38 -12.23 12.93
C PRO A 140 -9.30 -13.08 13.63
N GLU A 141 -8.57 -13.89 12.87
CA GLU A 141 -7.58 -14.84 13.36
C GLU A 141 -6.19 -14.22 13.53
N GLY A 142 -5.93 -13.06 12.91
CA GLY A 142 -4.67 -12.37 13.05
C GLY A 142 -4.27 -11.49 11.86
N VAL A 143 -3.01 -11.05 11.89
CA VAL A 143 -2.38 -10.33 10.79
C VAL A 143 -1.72 -11.33 9.84
N SER A 144 -1.97 -11.19 8.54
CA SER A 144 -1.37 -12.05 7.52
C SER A 144 0.14 -11.87 7.42
N ASP A 145 0.88 -12.97 7.27
CA ASP A 145 2.31 -12.98 6.95
C ASP A 145 2.64 -12.43 5.55
N ARG A 146 1.63 -12.10 4.74
CA ARG A 146 1.81 -11.46 3.44
C ARG A 146 2.01 -9.95 3.62
N VAL A 147 3.26 -9.53 3.73
CA VAL A 147 3.63 -8.13 3.96
C VAL A 147 3.85 -7.39 2.64
N GLY A 148 3.07 -6.36 2.39
CA GLY A 148 3.33 -5.38 1.32
C GLY A 148 4.23 -4.26 1.82
N LEU A 149 5.26 -3.92 1.04
CA LEU A 149 6.21 -2.85 1.28
C LEU A 149 6.14 -1.85 0.12
N GLU A 150 5.47 -0.74 0.33
CA GLU A 150 5.38 0.34 -0.65
C GLU A 150 6.50 1.36 -0.42
N LEU A 151 7.37 1.52 -1.42
CA LEU A 151 8.60 2.30 -1.35
C LEU A 151 8.37 3.67 -2.01
N HIS A 152 8.27 4.69 -1.18
CA HIS A 152 7.92 6.06 -1.56
C HIS A 152 9.13 6.99 -1.49
N THR A 153 9.35 7.78 -2.54
CA THR A 153 10.28 8.90 -2.50
C THR A 153 9.61 10.11 -1.83
N LEU A 154 10.17 10.57 -0.71
CA LEU A 154 9.70 11.75 0.03
C LEU A 154 10.90 12.65 0.40
N PRO A 155 10.80 13.99 0.28
CA PRO A 155 9.77 14.74 -0.43
C PRO A 155 9.85 14.58 -1.96
N ARG A 156 8.72 14.76 -2.64
CA ARG A 156 8.60 14.57 -4.10
C ARG A 156 9.06 15.83 -4.84
N THR A 157 10.37 16.04 -4.99
CA THR A 157 10.87 16.94 -6.04
C THR A 157 11.09 16.14 -7.33
N PRO A 158 10.70 16.64 -8.52
CA PRO A 158 10.68 15.83 -9.74
C PRO A 158 12.04 15.18 -10.07
N ASP A 159 13.10 15.97 -10.13
CA ASP A 159 14.43 15.48 -10.56
C ASP A 159 15.03 14.51 -9.54
N SER A 160 14.92 14.82 -8.24
CA SER A 160 15.41 13.92 -7.19
C SER A 160 14.59 12.62 -7.13
N THR A 161 13.30 12.68 -7.44
CA THR A 161 12.41 11.51 -7.43
C THR A 161 12.82 10.53 -8.52
N THR A 162 13.05 11.01 -9.74
CA THR A 162 13.47 10.15 -10.84
C THR A 162 14.83 9.50 -10.56
N GLN A 163 15.81 10.22 -9.99
CA GLN A 163 17.10 9.61 -9.63
C GLN A 163 16.97 8.56 -8.53
N LYS A 164 16.22 8.86 -7.46
CA LYS A 164 16.01 7.93 -6.33
C LYS A 164 15.25 6.67 -6.75
N VAL A 165 14.22 6.82 -7.60
CA VAL A 165 13.48 5.67 -8.16
C VAL A 165 14.38 4.81 -9.05
N ARG A 166 15.20 5.41 -9.91
CA ARG A 166 16.16 4.66 -10.75
C ARG A 166 17.17 3.88 -9.91
N ALA A 167 17.71 4.51 -8.86
CA ALA A 167 18.61 3.85 -7.92
C ALA A 167 17.91 2.68 -7.20
N LEU A 168 16.69 2.90 -6.71
CA LEU A 168 15.90 1.87 -6.06
C LEU A 168 15.62 0.68 -6.99
N VAL A 169 15.16 0.94 -8.22
CA VAL A 169 14.91 -0.11 -9.22
C VAL A 169 16.19 -0.91 -9.50
N SER A 170 17.35 -0.24 -9.64
CA SER A 170 18.64 -0.92 -9.83
C SER A 170 19.03 -1.81 -8.65
N ARG A 171 18.78 -1.36 -7.40
CA ARG A 171 19.00 -2.17 -6.20
C ARG A 171 18.08 -3.39 -6.16
N LEU A 172 16.81 -3.21 -6.45
CA LEU A 172 15.82 -4.28 -6.50
C LEU A 172 16.12 -5.31 -7.61
N GLN A 173 16.65 -4.87 -8.75
CA GLN A 173 17.15 -5.77 -9.81
C GLN A 173 18.35 -6.59 -9.34
N THR A 174 19.32 -5.94 -8.67
CA THR A 174 20.55 -6.60 -8.20
C THR A 174 20.25 -7.71 -7.20
N MET A 175 19.21 -7.55 -6.37
CA MET A 175 18.75 -8.60 -5.44
C MET A 175 17.82 -9.65 -6.08
N GLY A 176 17.55 -9.57 -7.39
CA GLY A 176 16.67 -10.50 -8.10
C GLY A 176 15.17 -10.31 -7.83
N ALA A 177 14.76 -9.18 -7.25
CA ALA A 177 13.34 -8.87 -6.99
C ALA A 177 12.63 -8.26 -8.21
N LEU A 178 13.39 -7.86 -9.24
CA LEU A 178 12.89 -7.27 -10.48
C LEU A 178 13.67 -7.77 -11.69
N ASP A 179 12.94 -8.02 -12.77
CA ASP A 179 13.51 -8.34 -14.08
C ASP A 179 14.02 -7.07 -14.80
N ALA A 180 15.10 -7.21 -15.58
CA ALA A 180 15.76 -6.12 -16.29
C ALA A 180 14.85 -5.46 -17.33
N GLU A 181 14.16 -6.28 -18.13
CA GLU A 181 13.29 -5.79 -19.20
C GLU A 181 12.08 -5.04 -18.62
N ARG A 182 11.40 -5.63 -17.64
CA ARG A 182 10.24 -5.00 -16.97
C ARG A 182 10.61 -3.70 -16.27
N SER A 183 11.78 -3.66 -15.64
CA SER A 183 12.27 -2.46 -14.96
C SER A 183 12.53 -1.31 -15.91
N ARG A 184 13.14 -1.59 -17.07
CA ARG A 184 13.35 -0.60 -18.12
C ARG A 184 12.01 -0.05 -18.62
N ALA A 185 11.07 -0.93 -18.96
CA ALA A 185 9.75 -0.54 -19.42
C ALA A 185 9.00 0.32 -18.37
N PHE A 186 9.12 -0.03 -17.08
CA PHE A 186 8.55 0.76 -16.00
C PHE A 186 9.17 2.16 -15.90
N LEU A 187 10.49 2.29 -15.95
CA LEU A 187 11.18 3.59 -15.90
C LEU A 187 10.88 4.47 -17.13
N GLU A 188 10.72 3.86 -18.31
CA GLU A 188 10.36 4.54 -19.56
C GLU A 188 8.87 4.94 -19.62
N SER A 189 8.04 4.45 -18.69
CA SER A 189 6.63 4.79 -18.64
C SER A 189 6.33 6.18 -18.05
N GLU A 190 7.32 6.84 -17.43
CA GLU A 190 7.22 8.26 -17.07
C GLU A 190 7.26 9.15 -18.31
N GLY A 191 6.45 10.20 -18.34
CA GLY A 191 6.44 11.14 -19.45
C GLY A 191 5.14 11.91 -19.57
N TRP A 192 5.03 12.65 -20.67
CA TRP A 192 3.84 13.44 -20.96
C TRP A 192 3.29 13.06 -22.33
N ASP A 193 1.98 12.80 -22.40
CA ASP A 193 1.27 12.53 -23.65
C ASP A 193 0.30 13.66 -23.95
N GLU A 194 0.37 14.20 -25.16
CA GLU A 194 -0.64 15.14 -25.65
C GLU A 194 -1.96 14.40 -25.90
N LEU A 195 -3.04 14.85 -25.26
CA LEU A 195 -4.39 14.31 -25.49
C LEU A 195 -5.26 15.27 -26.31
N SER A 196 -4.91 16.56 -26.33
CA SER A 196 -5.61 17.60 -27.08
C SER A 196 -4.75 18.86 -27.17
N GLY A 197 -5.12 19.80 -28.05
CA GLY A 197 -4.47 21.12 -28.13
C GLY A 197 -4.57 21.96 -26.84
N LYS A 198 -5.39 21.56 -25.85
CA LYS A 198 -5.52 22.24 -24.55
C LYS A 198 -4.64 21.62 -23.45
N GLY A 199 -4.02 20.47 -23.71
CA GLY A 199 -3.19 19.78 -22.73
C GLY A 199 -3.21 18.27 -22.88
N GLY A 200 -2.62 17.61 -21.89
CA GLY A 200 -2.28 16.20 -21.94
C GLY A 200 -2.34 15.52 -20.59
N CYS A 201 -1.75 14.33 -20.54
CA CYS A 201 -1.59 13.55 -19.33
C CYS A 201 -0.11 13.47 -18.96
N ASN A 202 0.22 13.82 -17.73
CA ASN A 202 1.53 13.56 -17.16
C ASN A 202 1.49 12.23 -16.40
N ARG A 203 2.32 11.29 -16.83
CA ARG A 203 2.57 9.99 -16.21
C ARG A 203 3.81 10.10 -15.34
N ARG A 204 3.67 9.77 -14.07
CA ARG A 204 4.78 9.77 -13.10
C ARG A 204 4.80 8.45 -12.36
N ILE A 205 5.97 7.98 -11.98
CA ILE A 205 6.09 6.88 -11.03
C ILE A 205 5.62 7.39 -9.67
N ASN A 206 4.66 6.67 -9.09
CA ASN A 206 4.09 6.96 -7.78
C ASN A 206 4.92 6.27 -6.69
N HIS A 207 5.11 4.96 -6.80
CA HIS A 207 5.92 4.14 -5.91
C HIS A 207 6.19 2.76 -6.53
N VAL A 208 7.10 2.01 -5.90
CA VAL A 208 7.32 0.57 -6.15
C VAL A 208 6.79 -0.21 -4.96
N LYS A 209 6.09 -1.31 -5.17
CA LYS A 209 5.59 -2.18 -4.10
C LYS A 209 6.25 -3.54 -4.20
N CYS A 210 6.88 -3.97 -3.12
CA CYS A 210 7.34 -5.35 -2.95
C CYS A 210 6.35 -6.10 -2.07
N VAL A 211 6.04 -7.35 -2.38
CA VAL A 211 5.24 -8.23 -1.53
C VAL A 211 6.12 -9.38 -1.08
N VAL A 212 6.27 -9.48 0.23
CA VAL A 212 7.05 -10.52 0.89
C VAL A 212 6.09 -11.53 1.51
N ARG A 213 6.38 -12.80 1.28
CA ARG A 213 5.70 -13.95 1.91
C ARG A 213 6.71 -14.75 2.73
N PRO A 214 6.25 -15.62 3.65
CA PRO A 214 7.15 -16.48 4.43
C PRO A 214 8.13 -17.28 3.57
N LYS A 215 7.69 -17.70 2.38
CA LYS A 215 8.47 -18.48 1.42
C LYS A 215 8.26 -17.95 0.00
N GLY A 216 9.18 -18.31 -0.90
CA GLY A 216 9.14 -17.93 -2.31
C GLY A 216 9.83 -16.59 -2.62
N PRO A 217 9.83 -16.19 -3.90
CA PRO A 217 10.43 -14.93 -4.34
C PRO A 217 9.59 -13.72 -3.91
N VAL A 218 10.22 -12.54 -3.93
CA VAL A 218 9.53 -11.26 -3.73
C VAL A 218 8.71 -10.94 -4.99
N GLU A 219 7.43 -10.63 -4.83
CA GLU A 219 6.61 -10.12 -5.94
C GLU A 219 6.77 -8.59 -6.00
N THR A 220 7.11 -8.02 -7.16
CA THR A 220 7.27 -6.57 -7.29
C THR A 220 6.28 -5.98 -8.29
N LYS A 221 5.69 -4.84 -7.94
CA LYS A 221 4.74 -4.08 -8.76
C LYS A 221 5.17 -2.61 -8.83
N GLY A 222 5.07 -2.00 -10.01
CA GLY A 222 5.30 -0.57 -10.21
C GLY A 222 3.97 0.18 -10.35
N TYR A 223 3.83 1.32 -9.68
CA TYR A 223 2.61 2.12 -9.71
C TYR A 223 2.86 3.46 -10.39
N LEU A 224 1.98 3.84 -11.31
CA LEU A 224 1.98 5.13 -11.99
C LEU A 224 0.85 6.01 -11.46
N ALA A 225 1.13 7.31 -11.37
CA ALA A 225 0.17 8.37 -11.16
C ALA A 225 -0.05 9.13 -12.46
N PHE A 226 -1.31 9.34 -12.81
CA PHE A 226 -1.73 10.07 -14.00
C PHE A 226 -2.36 11.38 -13.57
N SER A 227 -1.90 12.49 -14.16
CA SER A 227 -2.45 13.82 -13.87
C SER A 227 -2.71 14.58 -15.16
N ARG A 228 -3.93 15.12 -15.29
CA ARG A 228 -4.26 16.01 -16.40
C ARG A 228 -3.55 17.35 -16.19
N VAL A 229 -2.74 17.74 -17.16
CA VAL A 229 -1.98 18.99 -17.10
C VAL A 229 -2.18 19.79 -18.38
N LYS A 230 -2.14 21.12 -18.27
CA LYS A 230 -2.06 22.00 -19.44
C LYS A 230 -0.79 21.68 -20.22
N ARG A 231 -0.77 22.01 -21.50
CA ARG A 231 0.44 21.90 -22.33
C ARG A 231 1.58 22.67 -21.62
N PRO A 232 2.74 22.03 -21.35
CA PRO A 232 3.90 22.75 -20.87
C PRO A 232 4.20 23.90 -21.83
N ARG A 233 4.52 25.09 -21.31
CA ARG A 233 5.03 26.18 -22.16
C ARG A 233 6.47 25.83 -22.50
N ASN A 234 6.80 25.78 -23.79
CA ASN A 234 8.18 25.68 -24.28
C ASN A 234 9.01 26.86 -23.78
#